data_AF-A0A945J372-F1
#
_entry.id   AF-A0A945J372-F1
#
_cell.length_a   1.000
_cell.length_b   1.000
_cell.length_c   1.000
_cell.angle_alpha   90.00
_cell.angle_beta   90.00
_cell.angle_gamma   90.00
#
_symmetry.space_group_name_H-M   'P 1'
#
loop_
_entity.id
_entity.type
_entity.pdbx_description
1 polymer ?
#
loop_
_entity_poly.entity_id
_entity_poly.type
_entity_poly.pdbx_seq_one_letter_code
_entity_poly.pdbx_strand_id
1 'polypeptide(L)'
;MDDLDRTLDIMERDKCTAMLAENSVRLKKNNIKFTRTNQKHSQEHLDAQYVSYERLIRQLIRQLITIEKKIRLKYLIPLEGGRANMLMGHWNTEIECALDDLKKKFRFVHVQRGSAEDFDKQVSKTLAEAKITVDTEIANLKTLLESEIGSSEKIQPSELNSIYGVDESVLIDLQVIDPLQNLHLLFTKMISAGCEEKVMHSLTEIIQMYAKEIKAVESTVWSGRSADQRKLIKMRVAKLNINLKEIILSLHDLVRQALLEKEKRNEEIISKIRNNLERIFKAETDSEPFQNKLEPFWPLLG
;
A
#
# COMPACT_ATOMS: atom_id res chain seq x y z
N MET A 1 -8.61 4.65 -14.59
CA MET A 1 -9.40 4.48 -13.35
C MET A 1 -9.87 3.03 -13.19
N ASP A 2 -10.40 2.39 -14.25
CA ASP A 2 -10.75 0.96 -14.27
C ASP A 2 -9.62 0.01 -13.85
N ASP A 3 -8.37 0.41 -14.05
CA ASP A 3 -7.21 -0.37 -13.65
C ASP A 3 -7.01 -0.43 -12.12
N LEU A 4 -7.44 0.61 -11.40
CA LEU A 4 -7.29 0.68 -9.94
C LEU A 4 -8.28 -0.26 -9.23
N ASP A 5 -9.56 -0.18 -9.59
CA ASP A 5 -10.59 -1.06 -9.01
C ASP A 5 -10.31 -2.53 -9.37
N ARG A 6 -9.82 -2.80 -10.57
CA ARG A 6 -9.37 -4.15 -10.95
C ARG A 6 -8.18 -4.63 -10.13
N THR A 7 -7.20 -3.75 -9.87
CA THR A 7 -6.05 -4.08 -9.02
C THR A 7 -6.50 -4.35 -7.59
N LEU A 8 -7.42 -3.54 -7.07
CA LEU A 8 -8.05 -3.74 -5.76
C LEU A 8 -8.73 -5.11 -5.68
N ASP A 9 -9.54 -5.48 -6.68
CA ASP A 9 -10.22 -6.79 -6.71
C ASP A 9 -9.23 -7.97 -6.67
N ILE A 10 -8.08 -7.85 -7.34
CA ILE A 10 -7.03 -8.86 -7.29
C ILE A 10 -6.43 -8.95 -5.88
N MET A 11 -6.07 -7.80 -5.29
CA MET A 11 -5.51 -7.74 -3.95
C MET A 11 -6.46 -8.29 -2.89
N GLU A 12 -7.75 -7.98 -3.00
CA GLU A 12 -8.81 -8.47 -2.13
C GLU A 12 -8.95 -9.99 -2.24
N ARG A 13 -9.01 -10.53 -3.46
CA ARG A 13 -9.12 -11.99 -3.70
C ARG A 13 -7.92 -12.75 -3.14
N ASP A 14 -6.71 -12.25 -3.38
CA ASP A 14 -5.48 -12.84 -2.83
C ASP A 14 -5.51 -12.80 -1.30
N LYS A 15 -6.02 -11.72 -0.72
CA LYS A 15 -6.17 -11.59 0.73
C LYS A 15 -7.19 -12.58 1.30
N CYS A 16 -8.36 -12.73 0.68
CA CYS A 16 -9.35 -13.74 1.08
C CYS A 16 -8.76 -15.15 1.06
N THR A 17 -8.05 -15.49 -0.02
CA THR A 17 -7.39 -16.79 -0.18
C THR A 17 -6.37 -17.05 0.92
N ALA A 18 -5.50 -16.08 1.20
CA ALA A 18 -4.51 -16.18 2.27
C ALA A 18 -5.17 -16.40 3.64
N MET A 19 -6.26 -15.69 3.93
CA MET A 19 -6.96 -15.78 5.22
C MET A 19 -7.70 -17.12 5.42
N LEU A 20 -8.26 -17.69 4.36
CA LEU A 20 -8.81 -19.04 4.38
C LEU A 20 -7.71 -20.08 4.66
N ALA A 21 -6.53 -19.92 4.05
CA ALA A 21 -5.39 -20.78 4.32
C ALA A 21 -4.90 -20.67 5.78
N GLU A 22 -4.79 -19.45 6.33
CA GLU A 22 -4.50 -19.23 7.74
C GLU A 22 -5.54 -19.87 8.67
N ASN A 23 -6.82 -19.79 8.31
CA ASN A 23 -7.88 -20.43 9.06
C ASN A 23 -7.71 -21.94 9.06
N SER A 24 -7.46 -22.54 7.91
CA SER A 24 -7.20 -23.99 7.78
C SER A 24 -6.06 -24.45 8.71
N VAL A 25 -4.99 -23.66 8.84
CA VAL A 25 -3.90 -23.94 9.81
C VAL A 25 -4.40 -23.88 11.25
N ARG A 26 -5.26 -22.92 11.62
CA ARG A 26 -5.87 -22.86 12.96
C ARG A 26 -6.75 -24.08 13.24
N LEU A 27 -7.59 -24.50 12.29
CA LEU A 27 -8.43 -25.70 12.44
C LEU A 27 -7.57 -26.95 12.65
N LYS A 28 -6.46 -27.09 11.91
CA LYS A 28 -5.48 -28.19 12.09
C LYS A 28 -4.86 -28.17 13.49
N LYS A 29 -4.44 -27.00 14.00
CA LYS A 29 -3.89 -26.87 15.35
C LYS A 29 -4.92 -27.27 16.42
N ASN A 30 -6.17 -26.84 16.27
CA ASN A 30 -7.26 -27.24 17.14
C ASN A 30 -7.46 -28.77 17.09
N ASN A 31 -7.55 -29.36 15.91
CA ASN A 31 -7.69 -30.81 15.75
C ASN A 31 -6.58 -31.59 16.47
N ILE A 32 -5.32 -31.16 16.35
CA ILE A 32 -4.19 -31.80 17.04
C ILE A 32 -4.35 -31.70 18.56
N LYS A 33 -4.69 -30.50 19.08
CA LYS A 33 -4.89 -30.27 20.52
C LYS A 33 -5.95 -31.20 21.09
N PHE A 34 -7.13 -31.24 20.50
CA PHE A 34 -8.28 -32.01 20.99
C PHE A 34 -8.15 -33.52 20.72
N THR A 35 -7.37 -33.93 19.71
CA THR A 35 -7.04 -35.34 19.51
C THR A 35 -6.10 -35.84 20.61
N ARG A 36 -5.09 -35.06 21.01
CA ARG A 36 -4.16 -35.43 22.10
C ARG A 36 -4.85 -35.58 23.45
N THR A 37 -5.93 -34.84 23.69
CA THR A 37 -6.73 -34.93 24.93
C THR A 37 -7.90 -35.92 24.83
N ASN A 38 -8.00 -36.71 23.76
CA ASN A 38 -9.14 -37.61 23.49
C ASN A 38 -10.52 -36.91 23.49
N GLN A 39 -10.55 -35.61 23.18
CA GLN A 39 -11.75 -34.76 23.16
C GLN A 39 -12.12 -34.32 21.74
N LYS A 40 -11.70 -35.06 20.71
CA LYS A 40 -11.96 -34.72 19.29
C LYS A 40 -13.44 -34.55 18.96
N HIS A 41 -14.33 -35.17 19.70
CA HIS A 41 -15.78 -35.06 19.50
C HIS A 41 -16.49 -34.29 20.62
N SER A 42 -15.73 -33.58 21.48
CA SER A 42 -16.30 -32.78 22.56
C SER A 42 -17.02 -31.53 22.04
N GLN A 43 -17.86 -30.92 22.87
CA GLN A 43 -18.49 -29.63 22.53
C GLN A 43 -17.43 -28.54 22.40
N GLU A 44 -16.47 -28.51 23.33
CA GLU A 44 -15.35 -27.58 23.32
C GLU A 44 -14.56 -27.59 22.02
N HIS A 45 -14.39 -28.76 21.40
CA HIS A 45 -13.73 -28.84 20.11
C HIS A 45 -14.55 -28.16 19.01
N LEU A 46 -15.85 -28.44 18.93
CA LEU A 46 -16.73 -27.81 17.93
C LEU A 46 -16.83 -26.29 18.14
N ASP A 47 -16.90 -25.83 19.39
CA ASP A 47 -16.89 -24.42 19.73
C ASP A 47 -15.58 -23.76 19.30
N ALA A 48 -14.43 -24.42 19.51
CA ALA A 48 -13.13 -23.92 19.06
C ALA A 48 -13.03 -23.82 17.52
N GLN A 49 -13.67 -24.73 16.78
CA GLN A 49 -13.75 -24.65 15.33
C GLN A 49 -14.63 -23.47 14.90
N TYR A 50 -15.81 -23.33 15.51
CA TYR A 50 -16.73 -22.22 15.27
C TYR A 50 -16.07 -20.85 15.50
N VAL A 51 -15.44 -20.67 16.65
CA VAL A 51 -14.72 -19.44 17.04
C VAL A 51 -13.60 -19.10 16.02
N SER A 52 -12.97 -20.11 15.42
CA SER A 52 -11.97 -19.87 14.37
C SER A 52 -12.59 -19.24 13.11
N TYR A 53 -13.81 -19.63 12.73
CA TYR A 53 -14.54 -19.02 11.61
C TYR A 53 -15.09 -17.64 11.96
N GLU A 54 -15.62 -17.42 13.17
CA GLU A 54 -16.00 -16.06 13.61
C GLU A 54 -14.80 -15.11 13.57
N ARG A 55 -13.63 -15.58 13.98
CA ARG A 55 -12.38 -14.82 13.86
C ARG A 55 -12.01 -14.56 12.40
N LEU A 56 -12.16 -15.56 11.53
CA LEU A 56 -11.91 -15.41 10.10
C LEU A 56 -12.80 -14.30 9.51
N ILE A 57 -14.11 -14.34 9.75
CA ILE A 57 -15.08 -13.37 9.19
C ILE A 57 -14.76 -11.95 9.65
N ARG A 58 -14.57 -11.74 10.96
CA ARG A 58 -14.22 -10.41 11.48
C ARG A 58 -12.92 -9.87 10.88
N GLN A 59 -11.93 -10.74 10.68
CA GLN A 59 -10.67 -10.33 10.08
C GLN A 59 -10.82 -10.08 8.58
N LEU A 60 -11.63 -10.87 7.84
CA LEU A 60 -11.86 -10.68 6.41
C LEU A 60 -12.38 -9.27 6.17
N ILE A 61 -13.49 -8.91 6.82
CA ILE A 61 -14.11 -7.58 6.73
C ILE A 61 -13.05 -6.49 7.00
N ARG A 62 -12.36 -6.56 8.15
CA ARG A 62 -11.35 -5.57 8.53
C ARG A 62 -10.22 -5.41 7.51
N GLN A 63 -9.70 -6.51 6.98
CA GLN A 63 -8.57 -6.49 6.06
C GLN A 63 -8.96 -5.94 4.70
N LEU A 64 -10.15 -6.28 4.21
CA LEU A 64 -10.68 -5.78 2.94
C LEU A 64 -10.92 -4.26 3.00
N ILE A 65 -11.54 -3.76 4.06
CA ILE A 65 -11.67 -2.32 4.33
C ILE A 65 -10.30 -1.63 4.36
N THR A 66 -9.31 -2.26 4.98
CA THR A 66 -7.96 -1.68 5.09
C THR A 66 -7.30 -1.54 3.71
N ILE A 67 -7.48 -2.54 2.83
CA ILE A 67 -6.98 -2.51 1.45
C ILE A 67 -7.63 -1.36 0.69
N GLU A 68 -8.97 -1.32 0.67
CA GLU A 68 -9.74 -0.30 -0.04
C GLU A 68 -9.39 1.11 0.45
N LYS A 69 -9.39 1.32 1.79
CA LYS A 69 -9.01 2.59 2.43
C LYS A 69 -7.63 3.05 1.98
N LYS A 70 -6.62 2.18 2.13
CA LYS A 70 -5.21 2.55 1.91
C LYS A 70 -4.98 2.99 0.48
N ILE A 71 -5.54 2.25 -0.48
CA ILE A 71 -5.36 2.55 -1.90
C ILE A 71 -6.12 3.82 -2.28
N ARG A 72 -7.40 3.95 -1.89
CA ARG A 72 -8.18 5.15 -2.21
C ARG A 72 -7.56 6.43 -1.67
N LEU A 73 -7.04 6.42 -0.45
CA LEU A 73 -6.31 7.57 0.12
C LEU A 73 -4.99 7.86 -0.59
N LYS A 74 -4.29 6.83 -1.06
CA LYS A 74 -3.03 6.99 -1.80
C LYS A 74 -3.25 7.71 -3.13
N TYR A 75 -4.34 7.39 -3.83
CA TYR A 75 -4.69 8.01 -5.10
C TYR A 75 -5.69 9.16 -4.98
N LEU A 76 -6.12 9.52 -3.77
CA LEU A 76 -7.13 10.55 -3.51
C LEU A 76 -8.43 10.35 -4.32
N ILE A 77 -8.89 9.10 -4.42
CA ILE A 77 -10.10 8.74 -5.15
C ILE A 77 -11.21 8.40 -4.14
N PRO A 78 -12.38 9.07 -4.19
CA PRO A 78 -13.49 8.79 -3.28
C PRO A 78 -14.10 7.39 -3.53
N LEU A 79 -14.89 6.89 -2.59
CA LEU A 79 -15.64 5.64 -2.77
C LEU A 79 -17.01 5.93 -3.41
N GLU A 80 -17.09 5.71 -4.72
CA GLU A 80 -18.32 5.90 -5.48
C GLU A 80 -19.42 4.88 -5.12
N GLY A 81 -20.67 5.29 -5.26
CA GLY A 81 -21.83 4.45 -4.89
C GLY A 81 -21.89 3.12 -5.63
N GLY A 82 -21.55 3.10 -6.92
CA GLY A 82 -21.50 1.87 -7.73
C GLY A 82 -20.48 0.87 -7.20
N ARG A 83 -19.28 1.34 -6.83
CA ARG A 83 -18.24 0.51 -6.23
C ARG A 83 -18.62 0.03 -4.83
N ALA A 84 -19.18 0.91 -3.99
CA ALA A 84 -19.64 0.52 -2.66
C ALA A 84 -20.65 -0.64 -2.71
N ASN A 85 -21.61 -0.59 -3.65
CA ASN A 85 -22.57 -1.67 -3.87
C ASN A 85 -21.91 -2.98 -4.31
N MET A 86 -20.92 -2.89 -5.20
CA MET A 86 -20.15 -4.05 -5.64
C MET A 86 -19.37 -4.70 -4.48
N LEU A 87 -18.70 -3.89 -3.66
CA LEU A 87 -17.96 -4.36 -2.48
C LEU A 87 -18.87 -5.06 -1.49
N MET A 88 -20.05 -4.49 -1.19
CA MET A 88 -21.05 -5.14 -0.32
C MET A 88 -21.41 -6.54 -0.85
N GLY A 89 -21.72 -6.66 -2.15
CA GLY A 89 -22.05 -7.94 -2.77
C GLY A 89 -20.90 -8.95 -2.72
N HIS A 90 -19.70 -8.53 -3.09
CA HIS A 90 -18.52 -9.40 -3.10
C HIS A 90 -18.15 -9.89 -1.70
N TRP A 91 -18.04 -8.99 -0.72
CA TRP A 91 -17.64 -9.36 0.64
C TRP A 91 -18.69 -10.23 1.32
N ASN A 92 -19.98 -9.97 1.09
CA ASN A 92 -21.05 -10.86 1.54
C ASN A 92 -20.92 -12.27 0.95
N THR A 93 -20.58 -12.38 -0.33
CA THR A 93 -20.33 -13.68 -0.99
C THR A 93 -19.14 -14.41 -0.36
N GLU A 94 -18.04 -13.73 -0.05
CA GLU A 94 -16.88 -14.32 0.61
C GLU A 94 -17.22 -14.83 2.03
N ILE A 95 -18.04 -14.09 2.78
CA ILE A 95 -18.53 -14.50 4.12
C ILE A 95 -19.42 -15.73 4.02
N GLU A 96 -20.34 -15.76 3.04
CA GLU A 96 -21.20 -16.91 2.77
C GLU A 96 -20.38 -18.15 2.44
N CYS A 97 -19.39 -18.02 1.55
CA CYS A 97 -18.47 -19.10 1.21
C CYS A 97 -17.72 -19.64 2.44
N ALA A 98 -17.25 -18.76 3.33
CA ALA A 98 -16.56 -19.17 4.56
C ALA A 98 -17.50 -19.94 5.51
N LEU A 99 -18.74 -19.51 5.67
CA LEU A 99 -19.73 -20.19 6.51
C LEU A 99 -20.23 -21.49 5.88
N ASP A 100 -20.33 -21.57 4.56
CA ASP A 100 -20.64 -22.81 3.86
C ASP A 100 -19.53 -23.85 4.00
N ASP A 101 -18.26 -23.43 3.99
CA ASP A 101 -17.13 -24.31 4.28
C ASP A 101 -17.19 -24.83 5.74
N LEU A 102 -17.54 -23.99 6.71
CA LEU A 102 -17.80 -24.40 8.10
C LEU A 102 -18.92 -25.46 8.16
N LYS A 103 -20.06 -25.22 7.51
CA LYS A 103 -21.19 -26.16 7.46
C LYS A 103 -20.77 -27.49 6.84
N LYS A 104 -20.12 -27.46 5.67
CA LYS A 104 -19.63 -28.65 4.96
C LYS A 104 -18.72 -29.50 5.84
N LYS A 105 -17.87 -28.87 6.66
CA LYS A 105 -16.90 -29.58 7.51
C LYS A 105 -17.48 -30.13 8.81
N PHE A 106 -18.41 -29.43 9.45
CA PHE A 106 -18.76 -29.74 10.85
C PHE A 106 -20.24 -30.06 11.08
N ARG A 107 -21.14 -29.73 10.16
CA ARG A 107 -22.59 -29.94 10.36
C ARG A 107 -22.94 -31.41 10.62
N PHE A 108 -22.27 -32.35 9.95
CA PHE A 108 -22.53 -33.78 10.16
C PHE A 108 -22.27 -34.23 11.61
N VAL A 109 -21.27 -33.63 12.27
CA VAL A 109 -20.95 -33.93 13.67
C VAL A 109 -22.05 -33.39 14.59
N HIS A 110 -22.59 -32.21 14.28
CA HIS A 110 -23.74 -31.65 14.99
C HIS A 110 -25.01 -32.50 14.80
N VAL A 111 -25.23 -33.07 13.61
CA VAL A 111 -26.34 -34.03 13.37
C VAL A 111 -26.21 -35.26 14.26
N GLN A 112 -25.02 -35.87 14.34
CA GLN A 112 -24.78 -37.04 15.20
C GLN A 112 -25.02 -36.76 16.69
N ARG A 113 -24.95 -35.49 17.11
CA ARG A 113 -25.11 -35.05 18.50
C ARG A 113 -26.50 -34.45 18.78
N GLY A 114 -27.39 -34.39 17.79
CA GLY A 114 -28.71 -33.77 17.93
C GLY A 114 -28.69 -32.25 18.09
N SER A 115 -27.59 -31.57 17.74
CA SER A 115 -27.44 -30.11 17.87
C SER A 115 -27.36 -29.36 16.52
N ALA A 116 -27.80 -30.00 15.44
CA ALA A 116 -27.74 -29.43 14.09
C ALA A 116 -28.57 -28.15 13.93
N GLU A 117 -29.76 -28.09 14.55
CA GLU A 117 -30.61 -26.90 14.45
C GLU A 117 -29.99 -25.69 15.16
N ASP A 118 -29.42 -25.89 16.34
CA ASP A 118 -28.77 -24.80 17.09
C ASP A 118 -27.53 -24.30 16.36
N PHE A 119 -26.74 -25.22 15.77
CA PHE A 119 -25.62 -24.86 14.91
C PHE A 119 -26.08 -24.07 13.67
N ASP A 120 -27.11 -24.52 12.95
CA ASP A 120 -27.61 -23.85 11.75
C ASP A 120 -28.20 -22.46 12.08
N LYS A 121 -28.86 -22.31 13.25
CA LYS A 121 -29.32 -21.01 13.77
C LYS A 121 -28.15 -20.08 14.09
N GLN A 122 -27.12 -20.60 14.77
CA GLN A 122 -25.95 -19.82 15.14
C GLN A 122 -25.17 -19.35 13.90
N VAL A 123 -25.00 -20.21 12.89
CA VAL A 123 -24.39 -19.82 11.61
C VAL A 123 -25.22 -18.74 10.90
N SER A 124 -26.54 -18.89 10.86
CA SER A 124 -27.44 -17.89 10.26
C SER A 124 -27.37 -16.54 10.97
N LYS A 125 -27.27 -16.56 12.31
CA LYS A 125 -27.09 -15.35 13.12
C LYS A 125 -25.76 -14.66 12.80
N THR A 126 -24.65 -15.40 12.77
CA THR A 126 -23.33 -14.84 12.43
C THR A 126 -23.31 -14.28 11.00
N LEU A 127 -23.99 -14.92 10.04
CA LEU A 127 -24.12 -14.36 8.69
C LEU A 127 -24.86 -13.01 8.71
N ALA A 128 -26.01 -12.92 9.39
CA ALA A 128 -26.79 -11.69 9.47
C ALA A 128 -25.99 -10.55 10.14
N GLU A 129 -25.34 -10.83 11.25
CA GLU A 129 -24.47 -9.86 11.95
C GLU A 129 -23.29 -9.40 11.09
N ALA A 130 -22.69 -10.32 10.32
CA ALA A 130 -21.58 -9.99 9.44
C ALA A 130 -22.02 -9.11 8.26
N LYS A 131 -23.18 -9.36 7.66
CA LYS A 131 -23.75 -8.50 6.59
C LYS A 131 -24.00 -7.07 7.09
N ILE A 132 -24.61 -6.93 8.28
CA ILE A 132 -24.80 -5.61 8.91
C ILE A 132 -23.46 -4.91 9.14
N THR A 133 -22.44 -5.67 9.55
CA THR A 133 -21.09 -5.13 9.76
C THR A 133 -20.48 -4.65 8.43
N VAL A 134 -20.61 -5.42 7.35
CA VAL A 134 -20.14 -5.01 6.00
C VAL A 134 -20.79 -3.70 5.57
N ASP A 135 -22.12 -3.60 5.68
CA ASP A 135 -22.86 -2.40 5.28
C ASP A 135 -22.41 -1.18 6.10
N THR A 136 -22.28 -1.36 7.42
CA THR A 136 -21.86 -0.30 8.34
C THR A 136 -20.45 0.17 8.03
N GLU A 137 -19.52 -0.75 7.83
CA GLU A 137 -18.12 -0.42 7.57
C GLU A 137 -17.91 0.21 6.20
N ILE A 138 -18.66 -0.18 5.17
CA ILE A 138 -18.60 0.45 3.85
C ILE A 138 -19.16 1.88 3.92
N ALA A 139 -20.26 2.11 4.64
CA ALA A 139 -20.78 3.45 4.87
C ALA A 139 -19.78 4.33 5.63
N ASN A 140 -19.15 3.79 6.69
CA ASN A 140 -18.11 4.48 7.44
C ASN A 140 -16.86 4.77 6.59
N LEU A 141 -16.46 3.82 5.74
CA LEU A 141 -15.34 4.01 4.84
C LEU A 141 -15.62 5.15 3.85
N LYS A 142 -16.82 5.20 3.29
CA LYS A 142 -17.21 6.27 2.36
C LYS A 142 -17.10 7.65 3.00
N THR A 143 -17.74 7.84 4.16
CA THR A 143 -17.71 9.14 4.87
C THR A 143 -16.30 9.52 5.31
N LEU A 144 -15.52 8.55 5.77
CA LEU A 144 -14.13 8.76 6.13
C LEU A 144 -13.28 9.20 4.94
N LEU A 145 -13.44 8.56 3.78
CA LEU A 145 -12.69 8.92 2.57
C LEU A 145 -13.08 10.32 2.08
N GLU A 146 -14.37 10.65 2.05
CA GLU A 146 -14.84 11.99 1.71
C GLU A 146 -14.21 13.07 2.60
N SER A 147 -14.16 12.82 3.92
CA SER A 147 -13.55 13.73 4.89
C SER A 147 -12.02 13.82 4.75
N GLU A 148 -11.32 12.69 4.70
CA GLU A 148 -9.85 12.66 4.64
C GLU A 148 -9.32 13.18 3.30
N ILE A 149 -10.03 12.93 2.19
CA ILE A 149 -9.67 13.47 0.87
C ILE A 149 -10.00 14.97 0.81
N GLY A 150 -11.19 15.38 1.27
CA GLY A 150 -11.61 16.79 1.21
C GLY A 150 -10.80 17.72 2.11
N SER A 151 -10.16 17.20 3.16
CA SER A 151 -9.24 17.94 4.04
C SER A 151 -7.76 17.72 3.73
N SER A 152 -7.44 16.93 2.70
CA SER A 152 -6.05 16.62 2.35
C SER A 152 -5.38 17.81 1.67
N GLU A 153 -4.19 18.16 2.12
CA GLU A 153 -3.25 19.00 1.36
C GLU A 153 -2.51 18.19 0.26
N LYS A 154 -2.73 16.87 0.21
CA LYS A 154 -2.17 16.01 -0.82
C LYS A 154 -2.78 16.34 -2.17
N ILE A 155 -1.99 16.14 -3.21
CA ILE A 155 -2.38 16.38 -4.60
C ILE A 155 -2.62 15.07 -5.36
N GLN A 156 -3.29 15.12 -6.50
CA GLN A 156 -3.52 13.91 -7.30
C GLN A 156 -2.19 13.35 -7.83
N PRO A 157 -2.02 12.02 -8.00
CA PRO A 157 -0.82 11.46 -8.61
C PRO A 157 -0.52 12.00 -10.03
N SER A 158 -1.54 12.39 -10.79
CA SER A 158 -1.38 13.07 -12.07
C SER A 158 -0.73 14.45 -11.93
N GLU A 159 -0.98 15.16 -10.84
CA GLU A 159 -0.33 16.44 -10.52
C GLU A 159 1.12 16.23 -10.08
N LEU A 160 1.42 15.15 -9.33
CA LEU A 160 2.81 14.77 -9.04
C LEU A 160 3.61 14.52 -10.32
N ASN A 161 3.01 13.86 -11.32
CA ASN A 161 3.65 13.67 -12.62
C ASN A 161 3.99 15.02 -13.26
N SER A 162 3.05 15.98 -13.27
CA SER A 162 3.29 17.33 -13.79
C SER A 162 4.44 18.05 -13.07
N ILE A 163 4.49 17.98 -11.74
CA ILE A 163 5.50 18.67 -10.92
C ILE A 163 6.88 18.02 -11.09
N TYR A 164 6.98 16.71 -11.05
CA TYR A 164 8.26 16.00 -10.98
C TYR A 164 8.73 15.43 -12.33
N GLY A 165 7.88 15.45 -13.35
CA GLY A 165 8.17 14.93 -14.69
C GLY A 165 8.23 13.40 -14.78
N VAL A 166 7.76 12.69 -13.75
CA VAL A 166 7.78 11.22 -13.63
C VAL A 166 6.42 10.66 -13.97
N ASP A 167 6.36 9.80 -14.98
CA ASP A 167 5.10 9.22 -15.46
C ASP A 167 4.38 8.43 -14.35
N GLU A 168 3.06 8.48 -14.34
CA GLU A 168 2.25 7.87 -13.27
C GLU A 168 2.51 6.35 -13.12
N SER A 169 2.71 5.63 -14.23
CA SER A 169 3.09 4.22 -14.19
C SER A 169 4.43 3.99 -13.46
N VAL A 170 5.42 4.86 -13.71
CA VAL A 170 6.73 4.80 -13.04
C VAL A 170 6.60 5.15 -11.56
N LEU A 171 5.75 6.12 -11.21
CA LEU A 171 5.44 6.46 -9.81
C LEU A 171 4.88 5.25 -9.04
N ILE A 172 4.02 4.47 -9.68
CA ILE A 172 3.42 3.25 -9.14
C ILE A 172 4.47 2.15 -9.02
N ASP A 173 5.20 1.85 -10.09
CA ASP A 173 6.20 0.78 -10.14
C ASP A 173 7.34 0.99 -9.13
N LEU A 174 7.80 2.23 -8.99
CA LEU A 174 8.83 2.58 -8.02
C LEU A 174 8.29 2.70 -6.59
N GLN A 175 6.96 2.74 -6.42
CA GLN A 175 6.29 2.94 -5.14
C GLN A 175 6.68 4.28 -4.48
N VAL A 176 6.78 5.34 -5.27
CA VAL A 176 7.27 6.67 -4.82
C VAL A 176 6.19 7.74 -4.69
N ILE A 177 4.92 7.42 -4.93
CA ILE A 177 3.79 8.34 -4.73
C ILE A 177 3.79 8.91 -3.30
N ASP A 178 3.79 8.05 -2.27
CA ASP A 178 3.76 8.52 -0.87
C ASP A 178 5.02 9.34 -0.49
N PRO A 179 6.26 8.90 -0.82
CA PRO A 179 7.45 9.73 -0.64
C PRO A 179 7.37 11.11 -1.30
N LEU A 180 6.89 11.19 -2.55
CA LEU A 180 6.77 12.46 -3.27
C LEU A 180 5.66 13.35 -2.70
N GLN A 181 4.51 12.79 -2.33
CA GLN A 181 3.46 13.52 -1.61
C GLN A 181 4.03 14.14 -0.34
N ASN A 182 4.72 13.34 0.47
CA ASN A 182 5.29 13.82 1.72
C ASN A 182 6.36 14.88 1.46
N LEU A 183 7.24 14.68 0.48
CA LEU A 183 8.25 15.67 0.09
C LEU A 183 7.59 17.00 -0.31
N HIS A 184 6.55 16.96 -1.14
CA HIS A 184 5.79 18.14 -1.55
C HIS A 184 5.18 18.88 -0.35
N LEU A 185 4.53 18.16 0.57
CA LEU A 185 3.98 18.74 1.79
C LEU A 185 5.06 19.37 2.68
N LEU A 186 6.23 18.74 2.78
CA LEU A 186 7.35 19.29 3.55
C LEU A 186 7.90 20.57 2.89
N PHE A 187 7.97 20.63 1.56
CA PHE A 187 8.34 21.85 0.85
C PHE A 187 7.40 23.00 1.16
N THR A 188 6.08 22.77 1.08
CA THR A 188 5.07 23.77 1.44
C THR A 188 5.27 24.27 2.87
N LYS A 189 5.50 23.36 3.82
CA LYS A 189 5.78 23.72 5.22
C LYS A 189 7.05 24.55 5.40
N MET A 190 8.13 24.19 4.69
CA MET A 190 9.38 24.96 4.74
C MET A 190 9.21 26.37 4.18
N ILE A 191 8.47 26.52 3.07
CA ILE A 191 8.15 27.82 2.48
C ILE A 191 7.31 28.65 3.45
N SER A 192 6.27 28.06 4.07
CA SER A 192 5.47 28.72 5.09
C SER A 192 6.28 29.12 6.33
N ALA A 193 7.37 28.38 6.64
CA ALA A 193 8.31 28.71 7.71
C ALA A 193 9.36 29.77 7.31
N GLY A 194 9.28 30.34 6.10
CA GLY A 194 10.16 31.41 5.63
C GLY A 194 11.39 30.95 4.84
N CYS A 195 11.48 29.67 4.48
CA CYS A 195 12.54 29.21 3.58
C CYS A 195 12.32 29.75 2.15
N GLU A 196 13.40 30.09 1.47
CA GLU A 196 13.31 30.58 0.09
C GLU A 196 12.80 29.48 -0.86
N GLU A 197 11.75 29.79 -1.61
CA GLU A 197 11.10 28.87 -2.56
C GLU A 197 12.09 28.30 -3.60
N LYS A 198 13.08 29.09 -4.00
CA LYS A 198 14.14 28.69 -4.93
C LYS A 198 14.90 27.43 -4.48
N VAL A 199 15.02 27.22 -3.17
CA VAL A 199 15.72 26.05 -2.62
C VAL A 199 14.89 24.78 -2.87
N MET A 200 13.58 24.83 -2.62
CA MET A 200 12.67 23.71 -2.87
C MET A 200 12.53 23.43 -4.38
N HIS A 201 12.53 24.50 -5.19
CA HIS A 201 12.57 24.38 -6.65
C HIS A 201 13.84 23.65 -7.12
N SER A 202 14.99 23.97 -6.54
CA SER A 202 16.27 23.31 -6.90
C SER A 202 16.24 21.81 -6.59
N LEU A 203 15.63 21.39 -5.47
CA LEU A 203 15.45 19.97 -5.16
C LEU A 203 14.47 19.27 -6.10
N THR A 204 13.42 19.98 -6.52
CA THR A 204 12.45 19.49 -7.52
C THR A 204 13.13 19.29 -8.88
N GLU A 205 13.99 20.23 -9.29
CA GLU A 205 14.74 20.16 -10.54
C GLU A 205 15.67 18.94 -10.59
N ILE A 206 16.29 18.53 -9.46
CA ILE A 206 17.10 17.30 -9.41
C ILE A 206 16.29 16.08 -9.85
N ILE A 207 15.07 15.95 -9.33
CA ILE A 207 14.15 14.84 -9.69
C ILE A 207 13.77 14.93 -11.17
N GLN A 208 13.41 16.12 -11.65
CA GLN A 208 13.05 16.35 -13.05
C GLN A 208 14.21 16.06 -14.02
N MET A 209 15.43 16.43 -13.66
CA MET A 209 16.63 16.16 -14.46
C MET A 209 16.85 14.66 -14.62
N TYR A 210 16.73 13.90 -13.52
CA TYR A 210 16.85 12.44 -13.56
C TYR A 210 15.72 11.79 -14.37
N ALA A 211 14.47 12.28 -14.22
CA ALA A 211 13.33 11.81 -15.00
C ALA A 211 13.53 12.05 -16.51
N LYS A 212 14.10 13.21 -16.90
CA LYS A 212 14.45 13.52 -18.29
C LYS A 212 15.55 12.60 -18.83
N GLU A 213 16.57 12.31 -18.02
CA GLU A 213 17.64 11.38 -18.40
C GLU A 213 17.10 9.97 -18.65
N ILE A 214 16.23 9.47 -17.77
CA ILE A 214 15.56 8.18 -17.93
C ILE A 214 14.80 8.14 -19.26
N LYS A 215 13.96 9.14 -19.53
CA LYS A 215 13.19 9.25 -20.79
C LYS A 215 14.10 9.31 -22.01
N ALA A 216 15.21 10.05 -21.93
CA ALA A 216 16.19 10.13 -23.01
C ALA A 216 16.80 8.74 -23.29
N VAL A 217 17.24 8.00 -22.27
CA VAL A 217 17.79 6.65 -22.44
C VAL A 217 16.73 5.67 -22.94
N GLU A 218 15.52 5.72 -22.38
CA GLU A 218 14.42 4.85 -22.79
C GLU A 218 14.02 5.04 -24.25
N SER A 219 14.02 6.28 -24.76
CA SER A 219 13.74 6.59 -26.17
C SER A 219 14.69 5.90 -27.15
N THR A 220 15.89 5.52 -26.70
CA THR A 220 16.90 4.83 -27.52
C THR A 220 16.76 3.30 -27.49
N VAL A 221 15.87 2.72 -26.68
CA VAL A 221 15.73 1.27 -26.56
C VAL A 221 15.45 0.62 -27.92
N TRP A 222 14.61 1.24 -28.75
CA TRP A 222 14.23 0.67 -30.05
C TRP A 222 15.22 0.98 -31.17
N SER A 223 16.19 1.89 -30.97
CA SER A 223 17.27 2.14 -31.93
C SER A 223 18.42 1.12 -31.83
N GLY A 224 18.39 0.23 -30.83
CA GLY A 224 19.34 -0.88 -30.69
C GLY A 224 19.25 -1.89 -31.85
N ARG A 225 20.37 -2.14 -32.51
CA ARG A 225 20.49 -2.98 -33.73
C ARG A 225 20.37 -4.48 -33.45
N SER A 226 20.54 -4.91 -32.19
CA SER A 226 20.40 -6.31 -31.76
C SER A 226 19.56 -6.45 -30.49
N ALA A 227 19.05 -7.66 -30.24
CA ALA A 227 18.32 -7.96 -29.01
C ALA A 227 19.16 -7.70 -27.74
N ASP A 228 20.46 -8.02 -27.78
CA ASP A 228 21.38 -7.79 -26.66
C ASP A 228 21.60 -6.30 -26.39
N GLN A 229 21.73 -5.48 -27.44
CA GLN A 229 21.82 -4.03 -27.28
C GLN A 229 20.55 -3.46 -26.62
N ARG A 230 19.37 -3.89 -27.08
CA ARG A 230 18.10 -3.46 -26.48
C ARG A 230 17.99 -3.91 -25.02
N LYS A 231 18.47 -5.11 -24.69
CA LYS A 231 18.52 -5.63 -23.31
C LYS A 231 19.42 -4.77 -22.43
N LEU A 232 20.63 -4.42 -22.90
CA LEU A 232 21.56 -3.55 -22.16
C LEU A 232 20.95 -2.16 -21.88
N ILE A 233 20.30 -1.55 -22.87
CA ILE A 233 19.64 -0.24 -22.68
C ILE A 233 18.50 -0.37 -21.65
N LYS A 234 17.66 -1.42 -21.74
CA LYS A 234 16.60 -1.66 -20.75
C LYS A 234 17.14 -1.86 -19.33
N MET A 235 18.27 -2.57 -19.18
CA MET A 235 18.93 -2.72 -17.88
C MET A 235 19.45 -1.38 -17.35
N ARG A 236 19.96 -0.50 -18.23
CA ARG A 236 20.35 0.86 -17.86
C ARG A 236 19.15 1.68 -17.38
N VAL A 237 18.03 1.65 -18.10
CA VAL A 237 16.78 2.31 -17.68
C VAL A 237 16.33 1.81 -16.30
N ALA A 238 16.36 0.49 -16.07
CA ALA A 238 16.01 -0.08 -14.78
C ALA A 238 16.93 0.42 -13.64
N LYS A 239 18.24 0.51 -13.89
CA LYS A 239 19.20 1.08 -12.94
C LYS A 239 18.92 2.55 -12.64
N LEU A 240 18.66 3.36 -13.66
CA LEU A 240 18.32 4.78 -13.49
C LEU A 240 17.02 4.98 -12.70
N ASN A 241 16.02 4.13 -12.95
CA ASN A 241 14.76 4.12 -12.20
C ASN A 241 14.98 3.78 -10.70
N ILE A 242 15.86 2.83 -10.39
CA ILE A 242 16.25 2.53 -8.99
C ILE A 242 16.97 3.73 -8.37
N ASN A 243 17.91 4.36 -9.08
CA ASN A 243 18.60 5.56 -8.61
C ASN A 243 17.61 6.71 -8.37
N LEU A 244 16.63 6.92 -9.25
CA LEU A 244 15.58 7.94 -9.06
C LEU A 244 14.80 7.70 -7.77
N LYS A 245 14.42 6.44 -7.48
CA LYS A 245 13.80 6.07 -6.22
C LYS A 245 14.69 6.40 -5.02
N GLU A 246 15.98 6.07 -5.09
CA GLU A 246 16.94 6.40 -4.03
C GLU A 246 17.10 7.91 -3.82
N ILE A 247 17.11 8.70 -4.91
CA ILE A 247 17.17 10.17 -4.86
C ILE A 247 15.94 10.73 -4.15
N ILE A 248 14.73 10.31 -4.56
CA ILE A 248 13.49 10.79 -3.95
C ILE A 248 13.47 10.52 -2.44
N LEU A 249 13.83 9.31 -2.04
CA LEU A 249 13.89 8.93 -0.61
C LEU A 249 14.96 9.73 0.14
N SER A 250 16.14 9.91 -0.46
CA SER A 250 17.24 10.68 0.10
C SER A 250 16.85 12.15 0.32
N LEU A 251 16.22 12.78 -0.68
CA LEU A 251 15.74 14.17 -0.59
C LEU A 251 14.64 14.31 0.46
N HIS A 252 13.69 13.38 0.50
CA HIS A 252 12.66 13.34 1.54
C HIS A 252 13.25 13.28 2.94
N ASP A 253 14.23 12.40 3.18
CA ASP A 253 14.83 12.27 4.51
C ASP A 253 15.70 13.47 4.87
N LEU A 254 16.42 14.07 3.91
CA LEU A 254 17.15 15.33 4.12
C LEU A 254 16.24 16.48 4.53
N VAL A 255 15.11 16.65 3.83
CA VAL A 255 14.12 17.69 4.13
C VAL A 255 13.50 17.49 5.51
N ARG A 256 13.23 16.23 5.88
CA ARG A 256 12.79 15.92 7.25
C ARG A 256 13.82 16.30 8.30
N GLN A 257 15.11 16.07 8.05
CA GLN A 257 16.18 16.50 8.97
C GLN A 257 16.26 18.03 9.06
N ALA A 258 16.12 18.75 7.95
CA ALA A 258 16.16 20.22 7.94
C ALA A 258 15.06 20.86 8.79
N LEU A 259 13.88 20.22 8.85
CA LEU A 259 12.74 20.67 9.65
C LEU A 259 12.90 20.41 11.16
N LEU A 260 13.89 19.61 11.59
CA LEU A 260 14.18 19.41 13.01
C LEU A 260 14.99 20.59 13.55
N GLU A 261 14.77 20.91 14.83
CA GLU A 261 15.70 21.72 15.62
C GLU A 261 17.11 21.16 15.51
N LYS A 262 18.12 22.04 15.47
CA LYS A 262 19.51 21.67 15.19
C LYS A 262 20.03 20.56 16.09
N GLU A 263 19.66 20.59 17.37
CA GLU A 263 20.07 19.61 18.39
C GLU A 263 19.42 18.23 18.20
N LYS A 264 18.31 18.14 17.48
CA LYS A 264 17.56 16.90 17.21
C LYS A 264 17.94 16.27 15.86
N ARG A 265 18.77 16.94 15.07
CA ARG A 265 19.23 16.44 13.77
C ARG A 265 20.19 15.27 13.98
N ASN A 266 20.12 14.31 13.07
CA ASN A 266 21.03 13.18 13.05
C ASN A 266 22.12 13.40 11.98
N GLU A 267 23.26 13.92 12.40
CA GLU A 267 24.41 14.22 11.54
C GLU A 267 24.95 12.98 10.80
N GLU A 268 24.88 11.80 11.44
CA GLU A 268 25.30 10.55 10.79
C GLU A 268 24.37 10.21 9.62
N ILE A 269 23.06 10.38 9.79
CA ILE A 269 22.08 10.18 8.73
C ILE A 269 22.29 11.21 7.61
N ILE A 270 22.49 12.49 7.94
CA ILE A 270 22.74 13.56 6.96
C ILE A 270 23.99 13.23 6.13
N SER A 271 25.09 12.86 6.79
CA SER A 271 26.35 12.49 6.12
C SER A 271 26.17 11.26 5.21
N LYS A 272 25.47 10.22 5.68
CA LYS A 272 25.17 9.03 4.87
C LYS A 272 24.34 9.37 3.63
N ILE A 273 23.32 10.21 3.78
CA ILE A 273 22.48 10.61 2.65
C ILE A 273 23.29 11.42 1.64
N ARG A 274 24.10 12.39 2.11
CA ARG A 274 24.99 13.17 1.26
C ARG A 274 25.95 12.28 0.45
N ASN A 275 26.64 11.36 1.12
CA ASN A 275 27.55 10.42 0.46
C ASN A 275 26.82 9.54 -0.56
N ASN A 276 25.59 9.13 -0.26
CA ASN A 276 24.78 8.34 -1.18
C ASN A 276 24.40 9.13 -2.44
N LEU A 277 23.94 10.37 -2.29
CA LEU A 277 23.60 11.24 -3.41
C LEU A 277 24.83 11.54 -4.27
N GLU A 278 25.97 11.86 -3.66
CA GLU A 278 27.23 12.08 -4.40
C GLU A 278 27.64 10.84 -5.20
N ARG A 279 27.50 9.64 -4.63
CA ARG A 279 27.76 8.36 -5.32
C ARG A 279 26.83 8.17 -6.52
N ILE A 280 25.54 8.45 -6.36
CA ILE A 280 24.54 8.30 -7.44
C ILE A 280 24.84 9.31 -8.56
N PHE A 281 25.11 10.57 -8.24
CA PHE A 281 25.37 11.61 -9.24
C PHE A 281 26.66 11.36 -10.02
N LYS A 282 27.73 10.89 -9.36
CA LYS A 282 29.00 10.53 -10.04
C LYS A 282 28.87 9.34 -10.98
N ALA A 283 27.86 8.49 -10.81
CA ALA A 283 27.76 7.23 -11.53
C ALA A 283 27.09 7.32 -12.92
N GLU A 284 26.37 8.41 -13.23
CA GLU A 284 25.50 8.44 -14.43
C GLU A 284 25.83 9.50 -15.48
N THR A 285 26.41 10.64 -15.13
CA THR A 285 26.99 11.65 -16.06
C THR A 285 27.65 12.76 -15.24
N ASP A 286 28.06 13.88 -15.87
CA ASP A 286 28.63 15.05 -15.20
C ASP A 286 27.85 15.38 -13.92
N SER A 287 28.50 15.22 -12.76
CA SER A 287 27.84 15.34 -11.46
C SER A 287 27.62 16.80 -11.06
N GLU A 288 28.35 17.72 -11.70
CA GLU A 288 28.38 19.14 -11.36
C GLU A 288 26.99 19.81 -11.44
N PRO A 289 26.17 19.61 -12.49
CA PRO A 289 24.80 20.13 -12.53
C PRO A 289 23.93 19.70 -11.35
N PHE A 290 24.01 18.44 -10.91
CA PHE A 290 23.20 17.92 -9.80
C PHE A 290 23.69 18.47 -8.45
N GLN A 291 25.00 18.51 -8.25
CA GLN A 291 25.60 19.07 -7.03
C GLN A 291 25.27 20.57 -6.90
N ASN A 292 25.36 21.33 -7.99
CA ASN A 292 25.03 22.74 -8.02
C ASN A 292 23.57 23.04 -7.63
N LYS A 293 22.63 22.13 -7.95
CA LYS A 293 21.23 22.25 -7.53
C LYS A 293 21.00 21.87 -6.05
N LEU A 294 21.88 21.05 -5.48
CA LEU A 294 21.78 20.64 -4.08
C LEU A 294 22.48 21.62 -3.12
N GLU A 295 23.52 22.32 -3.57
CA GLU A 295 24.29 23.30 -2.80
C GLU A 295 23.44 24.32 -2.01
N PRO A 296 22.40 24.95 -2.60
CA PRO A 296 21.56 25.91 -1.87
C PRO A 296 20.84 25.32 -0.65
N PHE A 297 20.72 23.99 -0.55
CA PHE A 297 20.04 23.32 0.55
C PHE A 297 20.96 23.08 1.75
N TRP A 298 22.28 22.92 1.56
CA TRP A 298 23.21 22.60 2.64
C TRP A 298 23.23 23.61 3.80
N PRO A 299 23.13 24.93 3.58
CA PRO A 299 23.03 25.90 4.66
C PRO A 299 21.85 25.66 5.61
N LEU A 300 20.76 25.02 5.15
CA LEU A 300 19.59 24.72 5.98
C LEU A 300 19.85 23.60 6.99
N LEU A 301 20.87 22.76 6.72
CA LEU A 301 21.30 21.68 7.60
C LEU A 301 22.43 22.11 8.56
N GLY A 302 23.08 23.26 8.30
CA GLY A 302 24.29 23.73 9.01
C GLY A 302 24.10 24.38 10.37
#